data_AF-A0A257PWG6-F1
#
_entry.id   AF-A0A257PWG6-F1
#
_cell.length_a   1.000
_cell.length_b   1.000
_cell.length_c   1.000
_cell.angle_alpha   90.00
_cell.angle_beta   90.00
_cell.angle_gamma   90.00
#
_symmetry.space_group_name_H-M   'P 1'
#
loop_
_entity.id
_entity.type
_entity.pdbx_description
1 polymer ?
#
loop_
_entity_poly.entity_id
_entity_poly.type
_entity_poly.pdbx_seq_one_letter_code
_entity_poly.pdbx_strand_id
1 'polypeptide(L)'
;MSHCIDIGQSGKSAEEINPRWFLARFCRRGVVARPWRQNGGWTAADRLSATQAPHTVASVFRKETGAMRILVIQGAGMNMRGKVQTEIFGTMTLDDYNQHIRSYARELEVDVEIFHSNIEGEVINRLYEANDQGFDGALFNPAGFSRGYPALIAAISQVRFPVVEVHISNPVRRGPVSDVASVSLGMVAGFGVFGYYLGLRGLKDRAK
;
A
#
# COMPACT_ATOMS: atom_id res chain seq x y z
N MET A 1 15.01 29.31 -45.56
CA MET A 1 13.61 29.67 -45.88
C MET A 1 12.70 28.87 -44.96
N SER A 2 12.41 29.47 -43.82
CA SER A 2 11.42 29.00 -42.86
C SER A 2 10.02 29.11 -43.48
N HIS A 3 9.17 28.11 -43.32
CA HIS A 3 7.73 28.25 -43.58
C HIS A 3 6.97 28.00 -42.27
N CYS A 4 6.58 29.10 -41.66
CA CYS A 4 5.50 29.18 -40.69
C CYS A 4 4.16 28.95 -41.41
N ILE A 5 3.23 28.25 -40.75
CA ILE A 5 1.80 28.32 -41.08
C ILE A 5 1.12 28.96 -39.87
N ASP A 6 0.49 30.10 -40.14
CA ASP A 6 -0.21 30.94 -39.17
C ASP A 6 -1.68 30.51 -39.02
N ILE A 7 -2.03 30.23 -37.75
CA ILE A 7 -3.26 30.53 -36.99
C ILE A 7 -4.54 30.94 -37.73
N GLY A 8 -5.60 30.16 -37.50
CA GLY A 8 -6.99 30.63 -37.48
C GLY A 8 -7.48 30.79 -36.04
N GLN A 9 -7.70 32.04 -35.62
CA GLN A 9 -8.36 32.39 -34.37
C GLN A 9 -9.88 32.18 -34.49
N SER A 10 -10.50 31.59 -33.46
CA SER A 10 -11.87 31.95 -33.09
C SER A 10 -11.90 32.17 -31.58
N GLY A 11 -12.16 33.43 -31.22
CA GLY A 11 -12.09 33.91 -29.85
C GLY A 11 -13.20 33.38 -28.97
N LYS A 12 -12.90 33.34 -27.67
CA LYS A 12 -13.67 34.05 -26.63
C LYS A 12 -12.78 34.24 -25.41
N SER A 13 -12.89 35.45 -24.88
CA SER A 13 -12.07 36.08 -23.86
C SER A 13 -12.19 35.40 -22.50
N ALA A 14 -11.06 35.38 -21.78
CA ALA A 14 -10.97 35.07 -20.37
C ALA A 14 -11.22 36.36 -19.57
N GLU A 15 -12.30 36.40 -18.81
CA GLU A 15 -12.49 37.31 -17.68
C GLU A 15 -13.62 36.75 -16.78
N GLU A 16 -13.39 36.84 -15.46
CA GLU A 16 -14.39 36.72 -14.37
C GLU A 16 -14.88 35.28 -14.03
N ILE A 17 -14.67 34.65 -12.84
CA ILE A 17 -14.74 35.12 -11.45
C ILE A 17 -14.03 34.14 -10.46
N ASN A 18 -13.53 34.75 -9.39
CA ASN A 18 -12.79 34.34 -8.19
C ASN A 18 -13.34 33.17 -7.31
N PRO A 19 -12.45 32.38 -6.64
CA PRO A 19 -12.80 31.28 -5.74
C PRO A 19 -13.20 31.74 -4.31
N ARG A 20 -14.49 31.66 -3.96
CA ARG A 20 -14.96 31.77 -2.57
C ARG A 20 -16.24 30.96 -2.33
N TRP A 21 -16.10 29.68 -1.99
CA TRP A 21 -17.18 28.93 -1.33
C TRP A 21 -17.06 29.05 0.19
N PHE A 22 -17.69 30.11 0.69
CA PHE A 22 -18.52 30.20 1.88
C PHE A 22 -18.14 29.45 3.16
N LEU A 23 -17.47 30.19 4.06
CA LEU A 23 -17.67 30.14 5.51
C LEU A 23 -18.81 31.10 5.87
N ALA A 24 -19.94 30.62 6.40
CA ALA A 24 -20.88 31.42 7.18
C ALA A 24 -21.82 30.57 8.05
N ARG A 25 -21.42 30.41 9.31
CA ARG A 25 -22.18 30.66 10.55
C ARG A 25 -23.72 30.74 10.42
N PHE A 26 -24.43 29.78 11.00
CA PHE A 26 -25.74 30.01 11.61
C PHE A 26 -25.73 29.54 13.06
N CYS A 27 -26.02 30.48 13.95
CA CYS A 27 -26.17 30.32 15.38
C CYS A 27 -27.58 30.85 15.72
N ARG A 28 -28.45 30.00 16.29
CA ARG A 28 -29.35 30.34 17.41
C ARG A 28 -30.29 29.17 17.75
N ARG A 29 -30.29 28.87 19.06
CA ARG A 29 -31.41 28.49 19.97
C ARG A 29 -32.18 27.19 19.65
N GLY A 30 -32.43 26.29 20.59
CA GLY A 30 -32.16 26.27 22.02
C GLY A 30 -32.76 25.01 22.62
N VAL A 31 -32.17 24.47 23.68
CA VAL A 31 -32.80 23.48 24.56
C VAL A 31 -32.44 23.84 26.01
N VAL A 32 -33.43 23.57 26.86
CA VAL A 32 -33.74 24.16 28.14
C VAL A 32 -32.93 23.57 29.30
N ALA A 33 -32.81 24.39 30.33
CA ALA A 33 -32.17 24.23 31.63
C ALA A 33 -32.33 22.89 32.37
N ARG A 34 -31.31 22.56 33.17
CA ARG A 34 -31.44 22.11 34.57
C ARG A 34 -30.26 22.61 35.41
N PRO A 35 -30.47 23.37 36.52
CA PRO A 35 -29.42 23.67 37.48
C PRO A 35 -29.35 22.59 38.56
N TRP A 36 -28.16 22.03 38.79
CA TRP A 36 -27.90 21.15 39.93
C TRP A 36 -27.16 21.90 41.05
N ARG A 37 -27.86 21.94 42.19
CA ARG A 37 -27.45 21.97 43.61
C ARG A 37 -26.37 22.94 44.12
N GLN A 38 -26.80 23.62 45.17
CA GLN A 38 -26.05 24.43 46.10
C GLN A 38 -25.19 23.58 47.04
N ASN A 39 -24.02 24.13 47.39
CA ASN A 39 -23.39 24.20 48.71
C ASN A 39 -23.61 23.03 49.68
N GLY A 40 -22.57 22.20 49.84
CA GLY A 40 -22.34 21.36 51.01
C GLY A 40 -20.84 21.37 51.33
N GLY A 41 -20.51 21.77 52.55
CA GLY A 41 -19.15 22.11 52.97
C GLY A 41 -18.19 20.92 53.08
N TRP A 42 -16.90 21.25 53.05
CA TRP A 42 -15.81 20.35 53.38
C TRP A 42 -15.59 20.38 54.90
N THR A 43 -15.87 19.26 55.58
CA THR A 43 -15.34 19.01 56.92
C THR A 43 -14.38 17.82 56.82
N ALA A 44 -13.11 18.10 57.09
CA ALA A 44 -12.09 17.10 57.27
C ALA A 44 -12.30 16.38 58.61
N ALA A 45 -12.46 15.06 58.56
CA ALA A 45 -12.02 14.07 59.55
C ALA A 45 -12.85 12.80 59.37
N ASP A 46 -12.14 11.66 59.36
CA ASP A 46 -12.57 10.29 59.64
C ASP A 46 -12.30 9.32 58.48
N ARG A 47 -11.06 8.80 58.41
CA ARG A 47 -10.55 7.56 59.03
C ARG A 47 -11.16 6.26 58.48
N LEU A 48 -10.24 5.49 57.87
CA LEU A 48 -10.07 4.03 57.90
C LEU A 48 -10.63 3.17 56.76
N SER A 49 -9.65 2.47 56.17
CA SER A 49 -9.66 1.10 55.62
C SER A 49 -10.59 0.77 54.46
N ALA A 50 -10.01 0.78 53.26
CA ALA A 50 -10.34 -0.18 52.22
C ALA A 50 -9.05 -0.62 51.51
N THR A 51 -8.69 -1.87 51.74
CA THR A 51 -7.65 -2.66 51.05
C THR A 51 -7.74 -2.54 49.53
N GLN A 52 -6.69 -2.05 48.88
CA GLN A 52 -6.51 -2.19 47.43
C GLN A 52 -5.57 -3.36 47.14
N ALA A 53 -6.17 -4.42 46.61
CA ALA A 53 -5.50 -5.51 45.92
C ALA A 53 -4.96 -5.01 44.55
N PRO A 54 -3.99 -5.72 43.94
CA PRO A 54 -3.14 -5.15 42.90
C PRO A 54 -3.92 -4.85 41.62
N HIS A 55 -3.57 -3.73 40.98
CA HIS A 55 -4.01 -3.40 39.63
C HIS A 55 -3.50 -4.47 38.66
N THR A 56 -4.35 -5.43 38.32
CA THR A 56 -4.19 -6.29 37.16
C THR A 56 -4.21 -5.38 35.93
N VAL A 57 -3.05 -5.13 35.35
CA VAL A 57 -2.96 -4.62 33.98
C VAL A 57 -3.69 -5.61 33.09
N ALA A 58 -4.82 -5.17 32.54
CA ALA A 58 -5.56 -5.92 31.55
C ALA A 58 -4.59 -6.31 30.43
N SER A 59 -4.35 -7.62 30.30
CA SER A 59 -3.59 -8.16 29.19
C SER A 59 -4.37 -7.82 27.92
N VAL A 60 -3.92 -6.78 27.21
CA VAL A 60 -4.32 -6.56 25.83
C VAL A 60 -3.95 -7.83 25.10
N PHE A 61 -4.96 -8.54 24.60
CA PHE A 61 -4.83 -9.77 23.85
C PHE A 61 -3.72 -9.64 22.82
N ARG A 62 -2.55 -10.22 23.11
CA ARG A 62 -1.51 -10.43 22.12
C ARG A 62 -2.09 -11.50 21.21
N LYS A 63 -2.64 -11.09 20.06
CA LYS A 63 -3.00 -12.00 18.97
C LYS A 63 -1.79 -12.94 18.80
N GLU A 64 -2.00 -14.25 18.94
CA GLU A 64 -0.97 -15.25 18.67
C GLU A 64 -0.32 -14.86 17.35
N THR A 65 0.96 -14.51 17.41
CA THR A 65 1.67 -13.85 16.31
C THR A 65 1.99 -14.90 15.25
N GLY A 66 0.97 -15.30 14.48
CA GLY A 66 1.20 -15.91 13.18
C GLY A 66 2.09 -14.96 12.39
N ALA A 67 3.20 -15.47 11.86
CA ALA A 67 4.08 -14.69 11.00
C ALA A 67 3.26 -14.07 9.87
N MET A 68 3.52 -12.80 9.57
CA MET A 68 2.82 -12.08 8.50
C MET A 68 3.00 -12.85 7.18
N ARG A 69 1.91 -13.13 6.46
CA ARG A 69 1.95 -13.92 5.21
C ARG A 69 1.88 -13.00 4.01
N ILE A 70 2.90 -13.05 3.16
CA ILE A 70 3.04 -12.18 1.99
C ILE A 70 3.17 -12.99 0.70
N LEU A 71 2.37 -12.62 -0.29
CA LEU A 71 2.45 -13.18 -1.62
C LEU A 71 3.45 -12.37 -2.45
N VAL A 72 4.42 -13.02 -3.08
CA VAL A 72 5.32 -12.38 -4.05
C VAL A 72 4.98 -12.88 -5.44
N ILE A 73 4.50 -11.97 -6.30
CA ILE A 73 4.10 -12.27 -7.67
C ILE A 73 5.16 -11.73 -8.64
N GLN A 74 5.59 -12.58 -9.55
CA GLN A 74 6.46 -12.27 -10.68
C GLN A 74 5.63 -12.34 -11.97
N GLY A 75 5.53 -11.23 -12.67
CA GLY A 75 4.74 -11.12 -13.89
C GLY A 75 5.44 -11.63 -15.15
N ALA A 76 4.80 -11.43 -16.30
CA ALA A 76 5.22 -12.02 -17.56
C ALA A 76 6.68 -11.70 -17.94
N GLY A 77 7.38 -12.74 -18.39
CA GLY A 77 8.76 -12.69 -18.88
C GLY A 77 9.83 -12.80 -17.80
N MET A 78 9.47 -12.75 -16.50
CA MET A 78 10.46 -12.86 -15.41
C MET A 78 11.23 -14.19 -15.42
N ASN A 79 10.64 -15.28 -15.92
CA ASN A 79 11.30 -16.58 -16.10
C ASN A 79 12.47 -16.57 -17.13
N MET A 80 12.59 -15.51 -17.93
CA MET A 80 13.66 -15.32 -18.91
C MET A 80 14.87 -14.55 -18.37
N ARG A 81 14.79 -14.01 -17.14
CA ARG A 81 15.93 -13.37 -16.46
C ARG A 81 17.10 -14.34 -16.32
N GLY A 82 18.32 -13.84 -16.55
CA GLY A 82 19.54 -14.64 -16.52
C GLY A 82 19.72 -15.60 -17.72
N LYS A 83 18.74 -15.69 -18.63
CA LYS A 83 18.78 -16.58 -19.81
C LYS A 83 18.95 -15.83 -21.12
N VAL A 84 18.40 -14.63 -21.22
CA VAL A 84 18.46 -13.79 -22.42
C VAL A 84 18.88 -12.37 -22.05
N GLN A 85 19.56 -11.69 -22.98
CA GLN A 85 19.99 -10.29 -22.82
C GLN A 85 20.74 -10.06 -21.50
N THR A 86 21.61 -11.00 -21.12
CA THR A 86 22.31 -11.00 -19.82
C THR A 86 23.31 -9.85 -19.73
N GLU A 87 23.81 -9.37 -20.86
CA GLU A 87 24.61 -8.15 -20.99
C GLU A 87 23.83 -6.88 -20.65
N ILE A 88 22.50 -6.90 -20.75
CA ILE A 88 21.61 -5.77 -20.40
C ILE A 88 21.05 -5.92 -18.99
N PHE A 89 20.63 -7.13 -18.62
CA PHE A 89 19.84 -7.40 -17.42
C PHE A 89 20.58 -8.14 -16.30
N GLY A 90 21.84 -8.47 -16.53
CA GLY A 90 22.64 -9.30 -15.64
C GLY A 90 22.37 -10.79 -15.80
N THR A 91 23.18 -11.58 -15.10
CA THR A 91 23.16 -13.05 -15.13
C THR A 91 22.26 -13.67 -14.08
N MET A 92 21.73 -12.88 -13.14
CA MET A 92 20.85 -13.41 -12.10
C MET A 92 19.55 -13.95 -12.69
N THR A 93 19.25 -15.19 -12.33
CA THR A 93 18.05 -15.90 -12.74
C THR A 93 16.86 -15.57 -11.84
N LEU A 94 15.66 -15.97 -12.26
CA LEU A 94 14.48 -15.89 -11.40
C LEU A 94 14.66 -16.71 -10.11
N ASP A 95 15.35 -17.84 -10.17
CA ASP A 95 15.61 -18.67 -8.99
C ASP A 95 16.57 -17.98 -8.02
N ASP A 96 17.58 -17.25 -8.52
CA ASP A 96 18.44 -16.43 -7.68
C ASP A 96 17.63 -15.34 -6.97
N TYR A 97 16.74 -14.65 -7.69
CA TYR A 97 15.84 -13.66 -7.10
C TYR A 97 14.98 -14.28 -6.00
N ASN A 98 14.41 -15.47 -6.25
CA ASN A 98 13.59 -16.18 -5.29
C ASN A 98 14.39 -16.60 -4.04
N GLN A 99 15.66 -16.96 -4.18
CA GLN A 99 16.54 -17.26 -3.04
C GLN A 99 16.80 -16.02 -2.18
N HIS A 100 17.09 -14.88 -2.81
CA HIS A 100 17.25 -13.60 -2.10
C HIS A 100 15.98 -13.19 -1.37
N ILE A 101 14.82 -13.25 -2.04
CA ILE A 101 13.51 -12.93 -1.45
C ILE A 101 13.23 -13.78 -0.21
N ARG A 102 13.47 -15.10 -0.29
CA ARG A 102 13.33 -15.99 0.88
C ARG A 102 14.32 -15.65 2.00
N SER A 103 15.53 -15.21 1.66
CA SER A 103 16.50 -14.76 2.66
C SER A 103 16.05 -13.49 3.38
N TYR A 104 15.55 -12.51 2.63
CA TYR A 104 14.99 -11.28 3.19
C TYR A 104 13.76 -11.55 4.05
N ALA A 105 12.88 -12.46 3.62
CA ALA A 105 11.72 -12.85 4.39
C ALA A 105 12.09 -13.49 5.74
N ARG A 106 13.11 -14.37 5.76
CA ARG A 106 13.64 -14.95 7.00
C ARG A 106 14.22 -13.89 7.94
N GLU A 107 15.01 -12.95 7.40
CA GLU A 107 15.58 -11.84 8.18
C GLU A 107 14.47 -10.98 8.80
N LEU A 108 13.37 -10.77 8.06
CA LEU A 108 12.24 -9.98 8.49
C LEU A 108 11.18 -10.79 9.25
N GLU A 109 11.37 -12.08 9.52
CA GLU A 109 10.37 -12.95 10.19
C GLU A 109 8.98 -12.88 9.52
N VAL A 110 8.95 -12.86 8.18
CA VAL A 110 7.75 -12.87 7.34
C VAL A 110 7.68 -14.19 6.59
N ASP A 111 6.47 -14.78 6.50
CA ASP A 111 6.22 -15.93 5.65
C ASP A 111 5.95 -15.44 4.21
N VAL A 112 6.63 -16.03 3.23
CA VAL A 112 6.49 -15.64 1.83
C VAL A 112 6.15 -16.83 0.94
N GLU A 113 5.14 -16.63 0.10
CA GLU A 113 4.85 -17.55 -1.00
C GLU A 113 5.17 -16.85 -2.32
N ILE A 114 5.94 -17.50 -3.18
CA ILE A 114 6.41 -16.92 -4.44
C ILE A 114 5.69 -17.59 -5.61
N PHE A 115 5.10 -16.78 -6.47
CA PHE A 115 4.36 -17.21 -7.64
C PHE A 115 4.87 -16.46 -8.90
N HIS A 116 4.95 -17.17 -10.02
CA HIS A 116 5.28 -16.61 -11.33
C HIS A 116 4.28 -17.11 -12.36
N SER A 117 3.81 -16.22 -13.25
CA SER A 117 3.09 -16.64 -14.45
C SER A 117 3.29 -15.66 -15.61
N ASN A 118 3.23 -16.21 -16.83
CA ASN A 118 3.18 -15.44 -18.07
C ASN A 118 1.73 -15.18 -18.55
N ILE A 119 0.73 -15.70 -17.84
CA ILE A 119 -0.68 -15.62 -18.19
C ILE A 119 -1.41 -14.71 -17.21
N GLU A 120 -2.04 -13.64 -17.71
CA GLU A 120 -2.74 -12.65 -16.89
C GLU A 120 -3.78 -13.29 -15.96
N GLY A 121 -4.63 -14.18 -16.50
CA GLY A 121 -5.68 -14.84 -15.73
C GLY A 121 -5.17 -15.67 -14.55
N GLU A 122 -3.99 -16.26 -14.66
CA GLU A 122 -3.39 -17.01 -13.54
C GLU A 122 -2.93 -16.07 -12.42
N VAL A 123 -2.39 -14.90 -12.77
CA VAL A 123 -2.03 -13.87 -11.77
C VAL A 123 -3.27 -13.35 -11.05
N ILE A 124 -4.36 -13.08 -11.80
CA ILE A 124 -5.65 -12.67 -11.23
C ILE A 124 -6.18 -13.74 -10.27
N ASN A 125 -6.22 -15.00 -10.71
CA ASN A 125 -6.70 -16.10 -9.87
C ASN A 125 -5.85 -16.26 -8.61
N ARG A 126 -4.52 -16.12 -8.72
CA ARG A 126 -3.62 -16.20 -7.58
C ARG A 126 -3.86 -15.07 -6.57
N LEU A 127 -4.16 -13.85 -7.03
CA LEU A 127 -4.52 -12.73 -6.16
C LEU A 127 -5.80 -13.01 -5.37
N TYR A 128 -6.84 -13.52 -6.03
CA TYR A 128 -8.11 -13.89 -5.38
C TYR A 128 -7.93 -15.05 -4.39
N GLU A 129 -7.19 -16.08 -4.77
CA GLU A 129 -6.87 -17.19 -3.88
C GLU A 129 -6.13 -16.70 -2.62
N ALA A 130 -5.14 -15.81 -2.75
CA ALA A 130 -4.48 -15.21 -1.59
C ALA A 130 -5.45 -14.40 -0.71
N ASN A 131 -6.42 -13.72 -1.32
CA ASN A 131 -7.41 -12.94 -0.58
C ASN A 131 -8.34 -13.83 0.24
N ASP A 132 -8.70 -15.00 -0.29
CA ASP A 132 -9.55 -15.98 0.40
C ASP A 132 -8.76 -16.73 1.48
N GLN A 133 -7.48 -17.00 1.25
CA GLN A 133 -6.55 -17.59 2.23
C GLN A 133 -6.08 -16.60 3.31
N GLY A 134 -6.48 -15.33 3.23
CA GLY A 134 -6.19 -14.33 4.25
C GLY A 134 -4.73 -13.87 4.31
N PHE A 135 -4.07 -13.72 3.16
CA PHE A 135 -2.76 -13.08 3.08
C PHE A 135 -2.80 -11.64 3.62
N ASP A 136 -1.72 -11.21 4.27
CA ASP A 136 -1.62 -9.86 4.87
C ASP A 136 -1.15 -8.79 3.87
N GLY A 137 -0.59 -9.19 2.73
CA GLY A 137 -0.11 -8.28 1.68
C GLY A 137 0.48 -9.02 0.48
N ALA A 138 0.82 -8.27 -0.56
CA ALA A 138 1.57 -8.80 -1.70
C ALA A 138 2.65 -7.84 -2.20
N LEU A 139 3.76 -8.40 -2.67
CA LEU A 139 4.68 -7.73 -3.58
C LEU A 139 4.40 -8.18 -5.00
N PHE A 140 4.28 -7.24 -5.93
CA PHE A 140 4.06 -7.55 -7.33
C PHE A 140 5.11 -6.88 -8.21
N ASN A 141 5.90 -7.69 -8.92
CA ASN A 141 6.71 -7.20 -10.03
C ASN A 141 5.94 -7.47 -11.34
N PRO A 142 5.27 -6.46 -11.91
CA PRO A 142 4.42 -6.68 -13.07
C PRO A 142 5.19 -7.07 -14.32
N ALA A 143 6.46 -6.66 -14.47
CA ALA A 143 7.26 -6.90 -15.67
C ALA A 143 6.46 -6.61 -16.96
N GLY A 144 6.14 -7.62 -17.77
CA GLY A 144 5.31 -7.46 -18.98
C GLY A 144 3.89 -6.94 -18.72
N PHE A 145 3.36 -7.10 -17.50
CA PHE A 145 2.01 -6.67 -17.10
C PHE A 145 1.92 -5.21 -16.62
N SER A 146 2.98 -4.42 -16.80
CA SER A 146 3.03 -3.07 -16.23
C SER A 146 2.00 -2.12 -16.84
N ARG A 147 1.52 -2.34 -18.08
CA ARG A 147 0.60 -1.45 -18.80
C ARG A 147 -0.36 -2.23 -19.68
N GLY A 148 -1.61 -1.77 -19.80
CA GLY A 148 -2.59 -2.31 -20.74
C GLY A 148 -3.35 -3.55 -20.25
N TYR A 149 -3.41 -3.78 -18.94
CA TYR A 149 -4.06 -4.95 -18.32
C TYR A 149 -5.17 -4.52 -17.35
N PRO A 150 -6.30 -3.96 -17.84
CA PRO A 150 -7.34 -3.40 -16.98
C PRO A 150 -8.00 -4.43 -16.07
N ALA A 151 -8.10 -5.70 -16.48
CA ALA A 151 -8.66 -6.76 -15.65
C ALA A 151 -7.76 -7.04 -14.44
N LEU A 152 -6.44 -7.04 -14.62
CA LEU A 152 -5.47 -7.14 -13.53
C LEU A 152 -5.54 -5.93 -12.57
N ILE A 153 -5.69 -4.70 -13.09
CA ILE A 153 -5.87 -3.50 -12.26
C ILE A 153 -7.14 -3.60 -11.40
N ALA A 154 -8.23 -4.07 -11.99
CA ALA A 154 -9.48 -4.31 -11.28
C ALA A 154 -9.31 -5.38 -10.18
N ALA A 155 -8.62 -6.49 -10.49
CA ALA A 155 -8.36 -7.55 -9.52
C ALA A 155 -7.55 -7.06 -8.30
N ILE A 156 -6.49 -6.28 -8.54
CA ILE A 156 -5.66 -5.70 -7.46
C ILE A 156 -6.50 -4.73 -6.60
N SER A 157 -7.43 -3.98 -7.19
CA SER A 157 -8.31 -3.07 -6.45
C SER A 157 -9.37 -3.79 -5.61
N GLN A 158 -9.66 -5.06 -5.90
CA GLN A 158 -10.71 -5.84 -5.24
C GLN A 158 -10.21 -6.67 -4.05
N VAL A 159 -8.90 -6.97 -3.98
CA VAL A 159 -8.35 -7.72 -2.84
C VAL A 159 -8.26 -6.83 -1.59
N ARG A 160 -8.43 -7.44 -0.41
CA ARG A 160 -8.48 -6.71 0.88
C ARG A 160 -7.10 -6.33 1.41
N PHE A 161 -6.06 -7.01 0.98
CA PHE A 161 -4.69 -6.78 1.43
C PHE A 161 -3.97 -5.77 0.50
N PRO A 162 -3.01 -5.00 1.02
CA PRO A 162 -2.22 -4.09 0.19
C PRO A 162 -1.29 -4.82 -0.78
N VAL A 163 -1.15 -4.25 -1.98
CA VAL A 163 -0.14 -4.64 -2.96
C VAL A 163 0.92 -3.55 -3.05
N VAL A 164 2.20 -3.91 -2.99
CA VAL A 164 3.33 -3.02 -3.29
C VAL A 164 3.95 -3.44 -4.61
N GLU A 165 4.06 -2.51 -5.54
CA GLU A 165 4.71 -2.73 -6.83
C GLU A 165 6.24 -2.69 -6.67
N VAL A 166 6.95 -3.64 -7.30
CA VAL A 166 8.40 -3.72 -7.24
C VAL A 166 9.02 -3.87 -8.63
N HIS A 167 9.99 -3.01 -8.95
CA HIS A 167 10.80 -3.12 -10.16
C HIS A 167 12.29 -3.19 -9.86
N ILE A 168 12.96 -4.17 -10.48
CA ILE A 168 14.43 -4.31 -10.42
C ILE A 168 15.13 -3.03 -10.92
N SER A 169 14.70 -2.53 -12.08
CA SER A 169 15.21 -1.30 -12.69
C SER A 169 14.26 -0.13 -12.45
N ASN A 170 14.69 1.12 -12.69
CA ASN A 170 13.77 2.26 -12.69
C ASN A 170 12.94 2.28 -14.01
N PRO A 171 11.63 1.98 -13.98
CA PRO A 171 10.80 1.95 -15.19
C PRO A 171 10.54 3.34 -15.79
N VAL A 172 10.60 4.40 -14.99
CA VAL A 172 10.35 5.80 -15.44
C VAL A 172 11.32 6.22 -16.54
N ARG A 173 12.54 5.67 -16.55
CA ARG A 173 13.54 5.92 -17.60
C ARG A 173 13.08 5.51 -19.01
N ARG A 174 12.01 4.72 -19.12
CA ARG A 174 11.48 4.17 -20.37
C ARG A 174 10.11 4.73 -20.77
N GLY A 175 9.54 5.69 -20.04
CA GLY A 175 8.23 6.30 -20.33
C GLY A 175 7.21 6.17 -19.19
N PRO A 176 5.90 6.43 -19.44
CA PRO A 176 4.85 6.39 -18.41
C PRO A 176 4.77 5.00 -17.76
N VAL A 177 4.60 5.00 -16.44
CA VAL A 177 5.43 4.16 -15.55
C VAL A 177 4.83 2.76 -15.31
N SER A 178 3.60 2.69 -14.81
CA SER A 178 2.83 1.45 -14.68
C SER A 178 1.38 1.77 -14.33
N ASP A 179 0.43 1.05 -14.92
CA ASP A 179 -0.98 1.15 -14.55
C ASP A 179 -1.22 0.47 -13.17
N VAL A 180 -0.38 -0.50 -12.81
CA VAL A 180 -0.42 -1.21 -11.51
C VAL A 180 -0.13 -0.26 -10.35
N ALA A 181 0.72 0.74 -10.56
CA ALA A 181 1.11 1.69 -9.52
C ALA A 181 -0.09 2.54 -9.07
N SER A 182 -1.10 2.71 -9.92
CA SER A 182 -2.31 3.49 -9.60
C SER A 182 -3.22 2.82 -8.56
N VAL A 183 -3.08 1.50 -8.37
CA VAL A 183 -3.88 0.69 -7.44
C VAL A 183 -3.03 0.01 -6.37
N SER A 184 -1.72 0.28 -6.37
CA SER A 184 -0.78 -0.23 -5.37
C SER A 184 -0.69 0.73 -4.17
N LEU A 185 -0.40 0.18 -2.99
CA LEU A 185 -0.08 0.97 -1.79
C LEU A 185 1.12 1.88 -2.01
N GLY A 186 2.10 1.40 -2.77
CA GLY A 186 3.31 2.12 -3.12
C GLY A 186 4.12 1.35 -4.15
N MET A 187 5.20 1.98 -4.64
CA MET A 187 6.11 1.41 -5.63
C MET A 187 7.56 1.53 -5.17
N VAL A 188 8.31 0.43 -5.26
CA VAL A 188 9.76 0.40 -5.07
C VAL A 188 10.41 0.10 -6.43
N ALA A 189 11.29 0.97 -6.92
CA ALA A 189 11.89 0.78 -8.23
C ALA A 189 13.37 1.18 -8.27
N GLY A 190 14.17 0.39 -9.01
CA GLY A 190 15.56 0.74 -9.33
C GLY A 190 16.61 0.32 -8.32
N PHE A 191 16.24 -0.39 -7.26
CA PHE A 191 17.16 -0.92 -6.24
C PHE A 191 17.60 -2.36 -6.51
N GLY A 192 17.38 -2.87 -7.73
CA GLY A 192 17.68 -4.24 -8.07
C GLY A 192 16.88 -5.23 -7.21
N VAL A 193 17.50 -6.35 -6.86
CA VAL A 193 16.89 -7.39 -6.02
C VAL A 193 16.65 -6.89 -4.58
N PHE A 194 17.41 -5.92 -4.09
CA PHE A 194 17.18 -5.31 -2.78
C PHE A 194 15.84 -4.56 -2.70
N GLY A 195 15.24 -4.21 -3.84
CA GLY A 195 13.89 -3.65 -3.87
C GLY A 195 12.83 -4.55 -3.22
N TYR A 196 12.98 -5.88 -3.29
CA TYR A 196 12.08 -6.81 -2.59
C TYR A 196 12.21 -6.71 -1.07
N TYR A 197 13.43 -6.53 -0.54
CA TYR A 197 13.64 -6.31 0.89
C TYR A 197 12.88 -5.06 1.36
N LEU A 198 13.04 -3.95 0.63
CA LEU A 198 12.34 -2.69 0.93
C LEU A 198 10.82 -2.86 0.88
N GLY A 199 10.31 -3.57 -0.11
CA GLY A 199 8.87 -3.88 -0.21
C GLY A 199 8.37 -4.72 0.96
N LEU A 200 9.06 -5.82 1.29
CA LEU A 200 8.69 -6.68 2.43
C LEU A 200 8.71 -5.91 3.75
N ARG A 201 9.76 -5.10 3.96
CA ARG A 201 9.89 -4.24 5.14
C ARG A 201 8.76 -3.21 5.21
N GLY A 202 8.45 -2.57 4.09
CA GLY A 202 7.37 -1.58 4.00
C GLY A 202 6.00 -2.17 4.30
N LEU A 203 5.73 -3.40 3.86
CA LEU A 203 4.52 -4.13 4.24
C LEU A 203 4.52 -4.49 5.73
N LYS A 204 5.62 -5.00 6.27
CA LYS A 204 5.74 -5.39 7.69
C LYS A 204 5.52 -4.23 8.65
N ASP A 205 6.14 -3.09 8.38
CA ASP A 205 6.13 -1.94 9.29
C ASP A 205 4.94 -1.00 9.07
N ARG A 206 4.04 -1.32 8.13
CA ARG A 206 2.86 -0.49 7.87
C ARG A 206 1.94 -0.46 9.10
N ALA A 207 1.61 0.75 9.57
CA ALA A 207 0.50 0.91 10.52
C ALA A 207 -0.80 0.38 9.89
N LYS A 208 -1.52 -0.47 10.63
CA LYS A 208 -2.82 -1.01 10.20
C LYS A 208 -3.91 0.04 10.31
#